data_AF-A0A3M1BQ28-F1
#
_entry.id   AF-A0A3M1BQ28-F1
#
_cell.length_a   1.000
_cell.length_b   1.000
_cell.length_c   1.000
_cell.angle_alpha   90.00
_cell.angle_beta   90.00
_cell.angle_gamma   90.00
#
_symmetry.space_group_name_H-M   'P 1'
#
loop_
_entity.id
_entity.type
_entity.pdbx_description
1 polymer ?
#
loop_
_entity_poly.entity_id
_entity_poly.type
_entity_poly.pdbx_seq_one_letter_code
_entity_poly.pdbx_strand_id
1 'polypeptide(L)'
;MNSETKTWKLTQYSHGAGCGCKIAPAVLDGILKRAGEAAFFENLLVGNGQRDDAAVLDLGDGTAIISTTDFFMPIVDDPEDFGRIASVNAISDVYAMGGTPILAIAILGWPINQLPPEVAGDVLAGARKACDEAGIPLAGGHSIDSPEPIFG
;
A
#
# COMPACT_ATOMS: atom_id res chain seq x y z
N MET A 1 -3.11 22.63 -32.25
CA MET A 1 -2.63 23.15 -30.95
C MET A 1 -1.86 22.01 -30.31
N ASN A 2 -0.53 22.10 -30.28
CA ASN A 2 0.29 21.13 -29.55
C ASN A 2 0.01 21.32 -28.06
N SER A 3 -0.80 20.42 -27.51
CA SER A 3 -0.86 20.21 -26.06
C SER A 3 0.47 19.56 -25.68
N GLU A 4 1.43 20.35 -25.21
CA GLU A 4 2.55 19.80 -24.44
C GLU A 4 1.94 19.03 -23.27
N THR A 5 1.92 17.70 -23.34
CA THR A 5 1.56 16.84 -22.21
C THR A 5 2.56 17.13 -21.11
N LYS A 6 2.12 17.88 -20.09
CA LYS A 6 2.91 18.17 -18.92
C LYS A 6 3.21 16.84 -18.21
N THR A 7 4.40 16.30 -18.43
CA THR A 7 4.88 15.11 -17.72
C THR A 7 5.14 15.50 -16.26
N TRP A 8 4.33 14.97 -15.34
CA TRP A 8 4.57 15.14 -13.91
C TRP A 8 5.70 14.22 -13.48
N LYS A 9 6.60 14.70 -12.61
CA LYS A 9 7.67 13.90 -12.01
C LYS A 9 7.31 13.63 -10.56
N LEU A 10 6.61 12.53 -10.30
CA LEU A 10 6.08 12.26 -8.96
C LEU A 10 7.16 12.20 -7.88
N THR A 11 8.38 11.76 -8.22
CA THR A 11 9.49 11.69 -7.25
C THR A 11 9.90 13.05 -6.69
N GLN A 12 9.60 14.16 -7.39
CA GLN A 12 9.89 15.52 -6.90
C GLN A 12 8.99 15.95 -5.73
N TYR A 13 7.89 15.24 -5.51
CA TYR A 13 6.93 15.52 -4.45
C TYR A 13 7.12 14.61 -3.23
N SER A 14 8.17 13.77 -3.23
CA SER A 14 8.52 12.90 -2.11
C SER A 14 9.82 13.35 -1.45
N HIS A 15 9.83 13.38 -0.12
CA HIS A 15 11.05 13.63 0.65
C HIS A 15 11.93 12.36 0.79
N GLY A 16 11.42 11.18 0.43
CA GLY A 16 12.16 9.91 0.42
C GLY A 16 11.68 8.95 -0.66
N ALA A 17 12.59 8.27 -1.35
CA ALA A 17 12.20 7.28 -2.36
C ALA A 17 11.85 5.93 -1.68
N GLY A 18 10.56 5.54 -1.72
CA GLY A 18 10.12 4.16 -1.45
C GLY A 18 10.39 3.65 -0.05
N CYS A 19 11.04 2.48 0.07
CA CYS A 19 11.45 1.86 1.34
C CYS A 19 12.33 2.77 2.22
N GLY A 20 12.92 3.84 1.67
CA GLY A 20 13.60 4.87 2.46
C GLY A 20 12.70 5.63 3.43
N CYS A 21 11.38 5.50 3.30
CA CYS A 21 10.39 6.13 4.18
C CYS A 21 9.96 5.24 5.36
N LYS A 22 10.41 3.97 5.41
CA LYS A 22 10.07 3.07 6.52
C LYS A 22 10.70 3.59 7.82
N ILE A 23 9.93 3.59 8.90
CA ILE A 23 10.43 3.91 10.23
C ILE A 23 11.51 2.89 10.58
N ALA A 24 12.69 3.38 11.01
CA ALA A 24 13.80 2.51 11.38
C ALA A 24 13.35 1.49 12.44
N PRO A 25 13.76 0.20 12.36
CA PRO A 25 13.25 -0.86 13.23
C PRO A 25 13.33 -0.54 14.73
N ALA A 26 14.42 0.08 15.18
CA ALA A 26 14.60 0.47 16.57
C ALA A 26 13.59 1.55 17.05
N VAL A 27 13.19 2.46 16.16
CA VAL A 27 12.18 3.49 16.45
C VAL A 27 10.79 2.84 16.49
N LEU A 28 10.48 1.97 15.52
CA LEU A 28 9.21 1.23 15.49
C LEU A 28 9.04 0.35 16.74
N ASP A 29 10.10 -0.35 17.17
CA ASP A 29 10.10 -1.14 18.40
C ASP A 29 9.73 -0.28 19.62
N GLY A 30 10.22 0.96 19.69
CA GLY A 30 9.87 1.92 20.75
C GLY A 30 8.40 2.32 20.71
N ILE A 31 7.85 2.58 19.52
CA ILE A 31 6.43 2.91 19.32
C ILE A 31 5.54 1.74 19.75
N LEU A 32 5.85 0.52 19.30
CA LEU A 32 5.08 -0.69 19.60
C LEU A 32 5.13 -1.03 21.09
N LYS A 33 6.29 -0.92 21.75
CA LYS A 33 6.39 -1.11 23.21
C LYS A 33 5.50 -0.15 24.00
N ARG A 34 5.31 1.07 23.49
CA ARG A 34 4.44 2.06 24.15
C ARG A 34 2.95 1.74 23.98
N ALA A 35 2.56 1.10 22.88
CA ALA A 35 1.20 0.64 22.65
C ALA A 35 0.76 -0.47 23.63
N GLY A 36 1.73 -1.15 24.26
CA GLY A 36 1.50 -2.21 25.24
C GLY A 36 1.54 -3.60 24.61
N GLU A 37 1.25 -4.61 25.43
CA GLU A 37 1.15 -5.99 24.94
C GLU A 37 -0.16 -6.16 24.16
N ALA A 38 -0.07 -6.81 23.00
CA ALA A 38 -1.25 -7.17 22.24
C ALA A 38 -2.11 -8.16 23.03
N ALA A 39 -3.43 -7.97 23.00
CA ALA A 39 -4.35 -8.95 23.53
C ALA A 39 -4.17 -10.29 22.78
N PHE A 40 -4.31 -11.39 23.51
CA PHE A 40 -4.32 -12.72 22.90
C PHE A 40 -5.63 -12.94 22.15
N PHE A 41 -5.53 -13.37 20.90
CA PHE A 41 -6.66 -13.80 20.08
C PHE A 41 -6.40 -15.24 19.63
N GLU A 42 -7.23 -16.17 20.06
CA GLU A 42 -7.03 -17.62 19.85
C GLU A 42 -6.88 -18.00 18.37
N ASN A 43 -7.63 -17.35 17.49
CA ASN A 43 -7.62 -17.63 16.05
C ASN A 43 -6.57 -16.84 15.28
N LEU A 44 -5.78 -15.96 15.93
CA LEU A 44 -4.72 -15.21 15.26
C LEU A 44 -3.46 -16.07 15.15
N LEU A 45 -3.27 -16.67 13.98
CA LEU A 45 -2.17 -17.59 13.70
C LEU A 45 -0.84 -16.85 13.57
N VAL A 46 -0.86 -15.71 12.87
CA VAL A 46 0.29 -14.82 12.67
C VAL A 46 -0.16 -13.39 12.96
N GLY A 47 0.61 -12.67 13.76
CA GLY A 47 0.32 -11.29 14.12
C GLY A 47 1.59 -10.49 14.41
N ASN A 48 1.41 -9.26 14.90
CA ASN A 48 2.49 -8.28 15.08
C ASN A 48 3.67 -8.76 15.95
N GLY A 49 3.47 -9.79 16.79
CA GLY A 49 4.51 -10.37 17.64
C GLY A 49 5.61 -11.10 16.87
N GLN A 50 5.37 -11.57 15.64
CA GLN A 50 6.32 -12.38 14.88
C GLN A 50 7.09 -11.63 13.78
N ARG A 51 6.84 -10.32 13.58
CA ARG A 51 7.50 -9.51 12.53
C ARG A 51 7.35 -10.11 11.11
N ASP A 52 6.25 -10.79 10.84
CA ASP A 52 5.92 -11.28 9.51
C ASP A 52 5.28 -10.19 8.64
N ASP A 53 5.29 -10.42 7.33
CA ASP A 53 4.83 -9.50 6.29
C ASP A 53 3.28 -9.35 6.24
N ALA A 54 2.52 -10.16 6.99
CA ALA A 54 1.07 -10.09 7.05
C ALA A 54 0.50 -10.65 8.37
N ALA A 55 -0.74 -10.31 8.69
CA ALA A 55 -1.53 -10.97 9.73
C ALA A 55 -2.32 -12.15 9.13
N VAL A 56 -2.44 -13.24 9.87
CA VAL A 56 -3.19 -14.44 9.47
C VAL A 56 -4.19 -14.83 10.55
N LEU A 57 -5.48 -14.88 10.18
CA LEU A 57 -6.58 -15.23 11.07
C LEU A 57 -7.29 -16.51 10.60
N ASP A 58 -7.35 -17.54 11.44
CA ASP A 58 -8.11 -18.76 11.20
C ASP A 58 -9.63 -18.49 11.28
N LEU A 59 -10.38 -19.01 10.31
CA LEU A 59 -11.84 -18.92 10.28
C LEU A 59 -12.52 -20.13 10.95
N GLY A 60 -11.76 -21.16 11.33
CA GLY A 60 -12.26 -22.34 12.05
C GLY A 60 -12.89 -23.42 11.17
N ASP A 61 -12.85 -23.26 9.85
CA ASP A 61 -13.36 -24.20 8.84
C ASP A 61 -12.25 -24.81 7.97
N GLY A 62 -10.99 -24.62 8.38
CA GLY A 62 -9.81 -25.00 7.61
C GLY A 62 -9.35 -23.95 6.61
N THR A 63 -9.97 -22.77 6.58
CA THR A 63 -9.51 -21.60 5.83
C THR A 63 -8.99 -20.50 6.75
N ALA A 64 -8.09 -19.66 6.24
CA ALA A 64 -7.55 -18.51 6.96
C ALA A 64 -7.56 -17.26 6.08
N ILE A 65 -7.74 -16.10 6.71
CA ILE A 65 -7.63 -14.79 6.06
C ILE A 65 -6.21 -14.26 6.27
N ILE A 66 -5.56 -13.90 5.17
CA ILE A 66 -4.32 -13.14 5.17
C ILE A 66 -4.67 -11.67 4.96
N SER A 67 -4.16 -10.80 5.84
CA SER A 67 -4.34 -9.36 5.75
C SER A 67 -2.99 -8.67 5.82
N THR A 68 -2.67 -7.92 4.77
CA THR A 68 -1.46 -7.09 4.67
C THR A 68 -1.85 -5.66 4.30
N THR A 69 -0.96 -4.72 4.57
CA THR A 69 -1.01 -3.34 4.10
C THR A 69 0.41 -2.83 3.90
N ASP A 70 0.70 -2.30 2.73
CA ASP A 70 1.93 -1.56 2.47
C ASP A 70 1.60 -0.37 1.56
N PHE A 71 2.20 0.77 1.85
CA PHE A 71 2.00 2.00 1.08
C PHE A 71 3.23 2.89 1.24
N PHE A 72 3.54 3.65 0.20
CA PHE A 72 4.75 4.47 0.20
C PHE A 72 4.61 5.66 -0.75
N MET A 73 5.58 6.57 -0.67
CA MET A 73 5.69 7.73 -1.54
C MET A 73 6.31 7.34 -2.90
N PRO A 74 6.05 8.08 -3.99
CA PRO A 74 6.52 7.76 -5.33
C PRO A 74 8.01 7.42 -5.43
N ILE A 75 8.29 6.30 -6.10
CA ILE A 75 9.64 5.82 -6.43
C ILE A 75 10.01 5.97 -7.90
N VAL A 76 9.02 6.29 -8.73
CA VAL A 76 9.14 6.51 -10.17
C VAL A 76 8.37 7.78 -10.52
N ASP A 77 8.77 8.42 -11.63
CA ASP A 77 8.15 9.67 -12.06
C ASP A 77 6.76 9.47 -12.67
N ASP A 78 6.56 8.34 -13.36
CA ASP A 78 5.32 8.03 -14.05
C ASP A 78 4.22 7.59 -13.06
N PRO A 79 3.03 8.24 -13.08
CA PRO A 79 1.93 7.91 -12.18
C PRO A 79 1.37 6.51 -12.34
N GLU A 80 1.18 6.03 -13.58
CA GLU A 80 0.63 4.70 -13.81
C GLU A 80 1.60 3.62 -13.31
N ASP A 81 2.89 3.78 -13.60
CA ASP A 81 3.92 2.86 -13.10
C ASP A 81 4.00 2.90 -11.57
N PHE A 82 3.91 4.07 -10.94
CA PHE A 82 3.88 4.16 -9.48
C PHE A 82 2.69 3.38 -8.89
N GLY A 83 1.49 3.57 -9.44
CA GLY A 83 0.31 2.83 -9.02
C GLY A 83 0.45 1.32 -9.18
N ARG A 84 1.00 0.86 -10.32
CA ARG A 84 1.28 -0.57 -10.53
C ARG A 84 2.28 -1.12 -9.53
N ILE A 85 3.40 -0.44 -9.32
CA ILE A 85 4.47 -0.93 -8.44
C ILE A 85 3.97 -0.99 -6.99
N ALA A 86 3.26 0.03 -6.51
CA ALA A 86 2.69 0.04 -5.17
C ALA A 86 1.71 -1.11 -4.95
N SER A 87 0.78 -1.33 -5.89
CA SER A 87 -0.17 -2.43 -5.78
C SER A 87 0.50 -3.80 -5.86
N VAL A 88 1.47 -4.01 -6.75
CA VAL A 88 2.22 -5.29 -6.81
C VAL A 88 2.99 -5.53 -5.51
N ASN A 89 3.61 -4.50 -4.94
CA ASN A 89 4.29 -4.60 -3.64
C ASN A 89 3.32 -5.02 -2.54
N ALA A 90 2.17 -4.35 -2.39
CA ALA A 90 1.18 -4.68 -1.37
C ALA A 90 0.57 -6.09 -1.55
N ILE A 91 0.34 -6.52 -2.80
CA ILE A 91 -0.15 -7.87 -3.10
C ILE A 91 0.92 -8.94 -2.80
N SER A 92 2.20 -8.60 -2.93
CA SER A 92 3.29 -9.58 -2.84
C SER A 92 3.37 -10.29 -1.48
N ASP A 93 3.00 -9.65 -0.38
CA ASP A 93 3.00 -10.27 0.95
C ASP A 93 1.98 -11.42 1.03
N VAL A 94 0.83 -11.30 0.34
CA VAL A 94 -0.15 -12.39 0.27
C VAL A 94 0.46 -13.61 -0.40
N TYR A 95 1.17 -13.41 -1.51
CA TYR A 95 1.86 -14.49 -2.21
C TYR A 95 3.03 -15.06 -1.40
N ALA A 96 3.79 -14.21 -0.70
CA ALA A 96 4.90 -14.63 0.17
C ALA A 96 4.43 -15.56 1.30
N MET A 97 3.23 -15.32 1.82
CA MET A 97 2.57 -16.17 2.83
C MET A 97 1.91 -17.43 2.22
N GLY A 98 2.06 -17.67 0.91
CA GLY A 98 1.45 -18.80 0.21
C GLY A 98 -0.07 -18.65 -0.03
N GLY A 99 -0.60 -17.44 0.15
CA GLY A 99 -2.00 -17.11 -0.06
C GLY A 99 -2.37 -16.86 -1.52
N THR A 100 -3.67 -16.77 -1.76
CA THR A 100 -4.23 -16.27 -3.02
C THR A 100 -5.02 -14.99 -2.70
N PRO A 101 -4.68 -13.84 -3.30
CA PRO A 101 -5.41 -12.61 -3.05
C PRO A 101 -6.83 -12.72 -3.62
N ILE A 102 -7.80 -12.08 -2.95
CA ILE A 102 -9.22 -12.16 -3.31
C ILE A 102 -9.86 -10.79 -3.58
N LEU A 103 -9.28 -9.71 -3.06
CA LEU A 103 -9.67 -8.31 -3.29
C LEU A 103 -8.54 -7.38 -2.82
N ALA A 104 -8.61 -6.11 -3.23
CA ALA A 104 -7.78 -5.02 -2.70
C ALA A 104 -8.62 -3.76 -2.44
N ILE A 105 -8.15 -2.91 -1.53
CA ILE A 105 -8.66 -1.55 -1.31
C ILE A 105 -7.48 -0.57 -1.35
N ALA A 106 -7.67 0.60 -1.96
CA ALA A 106 -6.61 1.58 -2.10
C ALA A 106 -6.50 2.51 -0.88
N ILE A 107 -5.28 2.87 -0.51
CA ILE A 107 -4.95 3.96 0.40
C ILE A 107 -4.32 5.08 -0.42
N LEU A 108 -4.91 6.29 -0.39
CA LEU A 108 -4.40 7.43 -1.16
C LEU A 108 -4.25 8.68 -0.30
N GLY A 109 -3.02 9.14 -0.09
CA GLY A 109 -2.72 10.50 0.33
C GLY A 109 -2.37 11.34 -0.89
N TRP A 110 -3.01 12.49 -1.10
CA TRP A 110 -2.72 13.30 -2.29
C TRP A 110 -2.65 14.81 -1.99
N PRO A 111 -1.61 15.53 -2.47
CA PRO A 111 -1.49 16.97 -2.27
C PRO A 111 -2.34 17.73 -3.29
N ILE A 112 -3.62 17.92 -2.99
CA ILE A 112 -4.61 18.48 -3.94
C ILE A 112 -4.27 19.91 -4.40
N ASN A 113 -3.45 20.64 -3.64
CA ASN A 113 -2.98 21.98 -3.97
C ASN A 113 -1.71 22.01 -4.84
N GLN A 114 -1.03 20.87 -5.01
CA GLN A 114 0.24 20.76 -5.74
C GLN A 114 0.13 19.88 -6.99
N LEU A 115 -0.60 18.76 -6.88
CA LEU A 115 -0.83 17.79 -7.93
C LEU A 115 -2.32 17.74 -8.29
N PRO A 116 -2.67 17.84 -9.57
CA PRO A 116 -4.07 17.83 -9.98
C PRO A 116 -4.69 16.43 -9.81
N PRO A 117 -6.01 16.31 -9.57
CA PRO A 117 -6.67 15.03 -9.34
C PRO A 117 -6.54 14.02 -10.48
N GLU A 118 -6.38 14.49 -11.72
CA GLU A 118 -6.23 13.62 -12.89
C GLU A 118 -4.98 12.74 -12.77
N VAL A 119 -3.90 13.26 -12.19
CA VAL A 119 -2.66 12.51 -11.96
C VAL A 119 -2.85 11.43 -10.89
N ALA A 120 -3.68 11.68 -9.87
CA ALA A 120 -4.11 10.62 -8.94
C ALA A 120 -4.94 9.55 -9.66
N GLY A 121 -5.78 9.98 -10.62
CA GLY A 121 -6.52 9.09 -11.50
C GLY A 121 -5.62 8.12 -12.26
N ASP A 122 -4.49 8.60 -12.78
CA ASP A 122 -3.49 7.76 -13.48
C ASP A 122 -2.82 6.74 -12.53
N VAL A 123 -2.52 7.14 -11.28
CA VAL A 123 -2.04 6.19 -10.24
C VAL A 123 -3.08 5.07 -10.01
N LEU A 124 -4.35 5.43 -9.84
CA LEU A 124 -5.43 4.47 -9.65
C LEU A 124 -5.66 3.58 -10.89
N ALA A 125 -5.43 4.11 -12.09
CA ALA A 125 -5.48 3.32 -13.33
C ALA A 125 -4.36 2.27 -13.37
N GLY A 126 -3.15 2.65 -12.96
CA GLY A 126 -2.04 1.72 -12.78
C GLY A 126 -2.38 0.61 -11.76
N ALA A 127 -2.86 1.00 -10.59
CA ALA A 127 -3.27 0.07 -9.53
C ALA A 127 -4.34 -0.93 -9.99
N ARG A 128 -5.34 -0.44 -10.75
CA ARG A 128 -6.40 -1.29 -11.31
C ARG A 128 -5.84 -2.32 -12.29
N LYS A 129 -4.92 -1.92 -13.19
CA LYS A 129 -4.24 -2.86 -14.09
C LYS A 129 -3.51 -3.97 -13.32
N ALA A 130 -2.79 -3.63 -12.25
CA ALA A 130 -2.10 -4.62 -11.42
C ALA A 130 -3.09 -5.58 -10.72
N CYS A 131 -4.20 -5.07 -10.20
CA CYS A 131 -5.25 -5.89 -9.60
C CYS A 131 -5.93 -6.82 -10.64
N ASP A 132 -6.22 -6.30 -11.84
CA ASP A 132 -6.80 -7.08 -12.93
C ASP A 132 -5.83 -8.19 -13.39
N GLU A 133 -4.52 -7.91 -13.46
CA GLU A 133 -3.47 -8.91 -13.74
C GLU A 133 -3.38 -9.99 -12.65
N ALA A 134 -3.61 -9.62 -11.38
CA ALA A 134 -3.69 -10.56 -10.25
C ALA A 134 -5.04 -11.29 -10.15
N GLY A 135 -6.03 -10.93 -10.97
CA GLY A 135 -7.36 -11.53 -10.99
C GLY A 135 -8.26 -11.12 -9.81
N ILE A 136 -8.01 -9.96 -9.20
CA ILE A 136 -8.75 -9.47 -8.03
C ILE A 136 -9.42 -8.11 -8.29
N PRO A 137 -10.55 -7.80 -7.65
CA PRO A 137 -11.15 -6.48 -7.72
C PRO A 137 -10.40 -5.47 -6.85
N LEU A 138 -10.07 -4.30 -7.41
CA LEU A 138 -9.84 -3.09 -6.64
C LEU A 138 -11.19 -2.51 -6.20
N ALA A 139 -11.59 -2.82 -4.97
CA ALA A 139 -12.97 -2.79 -4.47
C ALA A 139 -13.34 -1.54 -3.65
N GLY A 140 -12.53 -0.49 -3.70
CA GLY A 140 -12.75 0.76 -2.97
C GLY A 140 -11.46 1.27 -2.38
N GLY A 141 -11.57 2.02 -1.29
CA GLY A 141 -10.42 2.60 -0.62
C GLY A 141 -10.78 3.78 0.26
N HIS A 142 -9.75 4.45 0.75
CA HIS A 142 -9.86 5.71 1.47
C HIS A 142 -8.83 6.70 0.95
N SER A 143 -9.21 7.98 0.89
CA SER A 143 -8.32 9.05 0.47
C SER A 143 -8.38 10.24 1.42
N ILE A 144 -7.23 10.92 1.55
CA ILE A 144 -7.07 12.14 2.33
C ILE A 144 -6.24 13.18 1.55
N ASP A 145 -6.46 14.46 1.85
CA ASP A 145 -5.50 15.50 1.50
C ASP A 145 -4.23 15.29 2.34
N SER A 146 -3.08 15.31 1.68
CA SER A 146 -1.77 15.00 2.28
C SER A 146 -0.70 15.93 1.70
N PRO A 147 0.28 16.41 2.48
CA PRO A 147 1.38 17.20 1.95
C PRO A 147 2.20 16.50 0.86
N GLU A 148 2.25 15.16 0.89
CA GLU A 148 2.98 14.30 -0.05
C GLU A 148 2.05 13.26 -0.68
N PRO A 149 2.29 12.85 -1.94
CA PRO A 149 1.61 11.73 -2.54
C PRO A 149 2.01 10.43 -1.84
N ILE A 150 1.02 9.63 -1.44
CA ILE A 150 1.18 8.32 -0.80
C ILE A 150 0.18 7.38 -1.46
N PHE A 151 0.62 6.18 -1.82
CA PHE A 151 -0.27 5.17 -2.41
C PHE A 151 0.14 3.75 -2.02
N GLY A 152 -0.86 2.87 -1.91
CA GLY A 152 -0.73 1.42 -1.65
C GLY A 152 -2.06 0.71 -1.72
#